data_AF-A0A9Q0T247-F1
#
_entry.id   AF-A0A9Q0T247-F1
#
_cell.length_a   1.000
_cell.length_b   1.000
_cell.length_c   1.000
_cell.angle_alpha   90.00
_cell.angle_beta   90.00
_cell.angle_gamma   90.00
#
_symmetry.space_group_name_H-M   'P 1'
#
loop_
_entity.id
_entity.type
_entity.pdbx_description
1 polymer ?
#
loop_
_entity_poly.entity_id
_entity_poly.type
_entity_poly.pdbx_seq_one_letter_code
_entity_poly.pdbx_strand_id
1 'polypeptide(L)' 'MIGVGKIKQYANVLEKPLSKGKQEVSLGAFAFLFSELVQYNQTQVDNIAELERRLEDAGYSVGARILELLCHRDK' A
#
# COMPACT_ATOMS: atom_id res chain seq x y z
N MET A 1 -5.31 3.85 -52.87
CA MET A 1 -5.69 4.15 -51.47
C MET A 1 -4.53 3.71 -50.59
N ILE A 2 -3.74 4.66 -50.09
CA ILE A 2 -2.51 4.38 -49.32
C ILE A 2 -2.92 3.94 -47.92
N GLY A 3 -2.53 2.72 -47.54
CA GLY A 3 -2.72 2.19 -46.20
C GLY A 3 -1.83 2.92 -45.22
N VAL A 4 -2.42 3.79 -44.41
CA VAL A 4 -1.75 4.42 -43.26
C VAL A 4 -1.56 3.33 -42.20
N GLY A 5 -0.35 2.77 -42.15
CA GLY A 5 0.08 1.88 -41.09
C GLY A 5 -0.01 2.61 -39.74
N LYS A 6 -0.72 2.02 -38.78
CA LYS A 6 -0.81 2.53 -37.41
C LYS A 6 0.60 2.64 -36.83
N ILE A 7 1.08 3.87 -36.64
CA ILE A 7 2.28 4.16 -35.87
C ILE A 7 2.02 3.65 -34.45
N LYS A 8 2.72 2.58 -34.06
CA LYS A 8 2.64 2.03 -32.71
C LYS A 8 3.40 2.99 -31.82
N GLN A 9 2.67 3.96 -31.26
CA GLN A 9 3.20 4.92 -30.30
C GLN A 9 3.72 4.13 -29.09
N TYR A 10 5.04 4.01 -28.97
CA TYR A 10 5.67 3.47 -27.77
C TYR A 10 5.49 4.53 -26.69
N ALA A 11 4.34 4.50 -26.02
CA ALA A 11 4.12 5.30 -24.82
C ALA A 11 5.30 5.05 -23.88
N ASN A 12 5.96 6.14 -23.49
CA ASN A 12 7.16 6.10 -22.66
C ASN A 12 6.79 5.32 -21.39
N VAL A 13 7.61 4.35 -20.97
CA VAL A 13 7.27 3.47 -19.84
C VAL A 13 7.01 4.27 -18.56
N LEU A 14 7.58 5.47 -18.48
CA LEU A 14 7.41 6.44 -17.40
C LEU A 14 6.04 7.15 -17.39
N GLU A 15 5.29 7.12 -18.51
CA GLU A 15 3.94 7.69 -18.63
C GLU A 15 2.84 6.67 -18.38
N LYS A 16 3.19 5.40 -18.12
CA LYS A 16 2.21 4.39 -17.74
C LYS A 16 2.08 4.32 -16.23
N PRO A 17 0.87 4.46 -15.67
CA PRO A 17 0.64 4.15 -14.26
C PRO A 17 1.14 2.73 -13.98
N LEU A 18 1.87 2.57 -12.87
CA LEU A 18 2.36 1.27 -12.43
C LEU A 18 1.18 0.30 -12.31
N SER A 19 1.35 -0.93 -12.81
CA SER A 19 0.28 -1.92 -12.71
C SER A 19 -0.10 -2.14 -11.25
N LYS A 20 -1.41 -2.26 -11.01
CA LYS A 20 -1.93 -2.71 -9.72
C LYS A 20 -1.46 -4.15 -9.57
N GLY A 21 -0.35 -4.36 -8.85
CA GLY A 21 0.21 -5.68 -8.63
C GLY A 21 -0.87 -6.63 -8.13
N LYS A 22 -0.87 -7.88 -8.63
CA LYS A 22 -1.79 -8.91 -8.15
C LYS A 22 -1.40 -9.26 -6.72
N GLN A 23 -2.10 -8.69 -5.74
CA GLN A 23 -1.88 -8.96 -4.33
C GLN A 23 -3.21 -9.41 -3.71
N GLU A 24 -3.65 -10.60 -4.09
CA GLU A 24 -4.77 -11.28 -3.45
C GLU A 24 -4.23 -12.05 -2.24
N VAL A 25 -3.81 -11.31 -1.22
CA VAL A 25 -3.53 -11.90 0.10
C VAL A 25 -4.87 -12.07 0.81
N SER A 26 -5.05 -13.17 1.55
CA SER A 26 -6.27 -13.39 2.32
C SER A 26 -6.46 -12.26 3.34
N LEU A 27 -7.66 -11.68 3.37
CA LEU A 27 -8.05 -10.70 4.40
C LEU A 27 -7.85 -11.25 5.81
N GLY A 28 -8.10 -12.56 6.00
CA GLY A 28 -7.87 -13.23 7.28
C GLY A 28 -6.41 -13.21 7.71
N ALA A 29 -5.47 -13.36 6.77
CA ALA A 29 -4.04 -13.29 7.08
C ALA A 29 -3.63 -11.91 7.60
N PHE A 30 -4.18 -10.83 6.99
CA PHE A 30 -4.00 -9.48 7.50
C PHE A 30 -4.62 -9.30 8.88
N ALA A 31 -5.85 -9.75 9.10
CA ALA A 31 -6.54 -9.63 10.38
C ALA A 31 -5.78 -10.35 11.52
N PHE A 32 -5.27 -11.56 11.27
CA PHE A 32 -4.46 -12.28 12.26
C PHE A 32 -3.15 -11.57 12.56
N LEU A 33 -2.42 -11.12 11.54
CA LEU A 33 -1.18 -10.37 11.74
C LEU A 33 -1.41 -9.07 12.53
N PHE A 34 -2.48 -8.34 12.21
CA PHE A 34 -2.83 -7.10 12.89
C PHE A 34 -3.25 -7.36 14.34
N SER A 35 -4.01 -8.43 14.60
CA SER A 35 -4.37 -8.83 15.96
C SER A 35 -3.13 -9.15 16.81
N GLU A 36 -2.17 -9.88 16.25
CA GLU A 36 -0.91 -10.19 16.94
C GLU A 36 -0.09 -8.93 17.20
N LEU A 37 -0.05 -7.99 16.25
CA LEU A 37 0.62 -6.70 16.42
C LEU A 37 0.03 -5.90 17.59
N VAL A 38 -1.30 -5.86 17.72
CA VAL A 38 -1.98 -5.19 18.84
C VAL A 38 -1.67 -5.89 20.16
N GLN A 39 -1.79 -7.21 20.21
CA GLN A 39 -1.49 -8.00 21.41
C GLN A 39 -0.03 -7.84 21.85
N TYR A 40 0.91 -7.89 20.91
CA TYR A 40 2.34 -7.67 21.18
C TYR A 40 2.58 -6.30 21.83
N ASN A 41 2.00 -5.23 21.29
CA ASN A 41 2.17 -3.90 21.88
C ASN A 41 1.47 -3.79 23.23
N GLN A 42 0.30 -4.43 23.41
CA GLN A 42 -0.42 -4.43 24.67
C GLN A 42 0.39 -5.05 25.82
N THR A 43 1.21 -6.07 25.53
CA THR A 43 2.09 -6.68 26.56
C THR A 43 3.29 -5.83 26.96
N GLN A 44 3.54 -4.71 26.29
CA GLN A 44 4.73 -3.86 26.48
C GLN A 44 4.42 -2.43 26.89
N VAL A 45 3.18 -2.15 27.29
CA VAL A 45 2.69 -0.83 27.68
C VAL A 45 1.85 -0.94 28.94
N ASP A 46 1.90 0.10 29.78
CA ASP A 46 1.21 0.10 31.08
C ASP A 46 -0.21 0.66 30.99
N ASN A 47 -0.55 1.34 29.90
CA ASN A 47 -1.86 1.97 29.71
C ASN A 47 -2.28 2.02 28.24
N ILE A 48 -3.57 2.26 28.03
CA ILE A 48 -4.20 2.27 26.70
C ILE A 48 -3.70 3.44 25.85
N ALA A 49 -3.43 4.61 26.43
CA ALA A 49 -2.96 5.77 25.66
C ALA A 49 -1.58 5.53 25.04
N GLU A 50 -0.68 4.84 25.74
CA GLU A 50 0.61 4.44 25.19
C GLU A 50 0.46 3.36 24.10
N LEU A 51 -0.47 2.40 24.28
CA LEU A 51 -0.81 1.44 23.24
C LEU A 51 -1.25 2.13 21.95
N GLU A 52 -2.21 3.05 22.04
CA GLU A 52 -2.74 3.80 20.91
C GLU A 52 -1.64 4.57 20.21
N ARG A 53 -0.77 5.25 20.96
CA ARG A 53 0.35 6.00 20.40
C ARG A 53 1.34 5.12 19.64
N ARG A 54 1.69 3.95 20.17
CA ARG A 54 2.58 3.01 19.47
C ARG A 54 1.95 2.46 18.18
N LEU A 55 0.65 2.18 18.21
CA LEU A 55 -0.08 1.75 17.03
C LEU A 55 -0.21 2.87 15.99
N GLU A 56 -0.39 4.11 16.43
CA GLU A 56 -0.37 5.30 15.58
C GLU A 56 0.98 5.48 14.89
N ASP A 57 2.09 5.43 15.64
CA ASP A 57 3.45 5.57 15.10
C ASP A 57 3.74 4.48 14.04
N ALA A 58 3.35 3.23 14.32
CA ALA A 58 3.46 2.13 13.36
C ALA A 58 2.61 2.40 12.10
N GLY A 59 1.35 2.81 12.29
CA GLY A 59 0.41 3.13 11.22
C GLY A 59 0.86 4.28 10.33
N TYR A 60 1.49 5.31 10.90
CA TYR A 60 2.01 6.46 10.16
C TYR A 60 3.05 6.04 9.12
N SER A 61 4.00 5.19 9.51
CA SER A 61 5.04 4.69 8.60
C SER A 61 4.48 3.88 7.42
N VAL A 62 3.42 3.11 7.66
CA VAL A 62 2.70 2.34 6.63
C VAL A 62 1.91 3.29 5.74
N GLY A 63 1.18 4.23 6.32
CA GLY A 63 0.38 5.23 5.62
C GLY A 63 1.20 6.07 4.65
N ALA A 64 2.39 6.53 5.06
CA ALA A 64 3.31 7.28 4.20
C ALA A 64 3.69 6.50 2.93
N ARG A 65 4.05 5.21 3.07
CA ARG A 65 4.39 4.34 1.93
C ARG A 65 3.19 4.07 1.03
N ILE A 66 2.01 3.85 1.61
CA ILE A 66 0.78 3.65 0.84
C ILE A 66 0.43 4.92 0.06
N LEU A 67 0.55 6.10 0.69
CA LEU A 67 0.27 7.39 0.06
C LEU A 67 1.15 7.61 -1.17
N GLU A 68 2.46 7.37 -1.07
CA GLU A 68 3.39 7.46 -2.22
C GLU A 68 2.94 6.54 -3.37
N LEU A 69 2.60 5.29 -3.07
CA LEU A 69 2.13 4.32 -4.06
C LEU A 69 0.80 4.72 -4.71
N LEU A 70 -0.16 5.24 -3.93
CA LEU A 70 -1.45 5.69 -4.44
C LEU A 70 -1.28 6.91 -5.36
N CYS A 71 -0.52 7.92 -4.94
CA CYS A 71 -0.24 9.12 -5.74
C CYS A 71 0.43 8.79 -7.09
N HIS A 72 1.25 7.74 -7.14
CA HIS A 72 1.92 7.30 -8.38
C HIS A 72 1.03 6.40 -9.27
N ARG A 73 0.00 5.77 -8.71
CA ARG A 73 -0.95 4.92 -9.46
C ARG A 73 -2.15 5.67 -10.01
N ASP A 74 -2.52 6.80 -9.41
CA ASP A 74 -3.63 7.66 -9.85
C ASP A 74 -3.22 8.75 -10.87
N LYS A 75 -1.92 8.90 -11.16
CA LYS A 75 -1.41 9.68 -12.30
C LYS A 75 -1.27 8.80 -13.53
#